data_AF-A0A8G1A0D9-F1
#
_entry.id   AF-A0A8G1A0D9-F1
#
_cell.length_a   1.000
_cell.length_b   1.000
_cell.length_c   1.000
_cell.angle_alpha   90.00
_cell.angle_beta   90.00
_cell.angle_gamma   90.00
#
_symmetry.space_group_name_H-M   'P 1'
#
loop_
_entity.id
_entity.type
_entity.pdbx_description
1 polymer ?
#
loop_
_entity_poly.entity_id
_entity_poly.type
_entity_poly.pdbx_seq_one_letter_code
_entity_poly.pdbx_strand_id
1 'polypeptide(L)'
;MMQGGRDLSPERITVSEDVVSYVEGRDCDFRVCTSCGGPILLPIAVKSPKYTDVQVRAGRRTIYISMYQAPYLDTIGMEMVPSYYRE
;
A
#
# COMPACT_ATOMS: atom_id res chain seq x y z
N MET A 1 30.57 0.59 -8.55
CA MET A 1 29.97 0.26 -7.24
C MET A 1 28.67 -0.50 -7.53
N MET A 2 28.64 -1.81 -7.31
CA MET A 2 27.45 -2.64 -7.49
C MET A 2 27.12 -3.34 -6.17
N GLN A 3 25.82 -3.37 -5.87
CA GLN A 3 25.10 -4.18 -4.89
C GLN A 3 25.05 -3.69 -3.43
N GLY A 4 24.17 -2.72 -3.18
CA GLY A 4 23.32 -2.78 -1.99
C GLY A 4 22.03 -3.48 -2.38
N GLY A 5 21.81 -4.71 -1.89
CA GLY A 5 20.53 -5.38 -2.07
C GLY A 5 19.45 -4.50 -1.47
N ARG A 6 18.54 -4.00 -2.31
CA ARG A 6 17.37 -3.27 -1.83
C ARG A 6 16.51 -4.29 -1.12
N ASP A 7 16.35 -4.14 0.18
CA ASP A 7 15.44 -4.97 0.96
C ASP A 7 14.01 -4.74 0.43
N LEU A 8 13.47 -5.76 -0.23
CA LEU A 8 12.11 -5.79 -0.76
C LEU A 8 11.17 -6.55 0.18
N SER A 9 11.64 -6.84 1.39
CA SER A 9 10.88 -7.61 2.36
C SER A 9 9.57 -6.87 2.71
N PRO A 10 8.41 -7.53 2.59
CA PRO A 10 7.15 -6.91 2.97
C PRO A 10 7.09 -6.62 4.48
N GLU A 11 7.84 -7.38 5.31
CA GLU A 11 7.89 -7.18 6.77
C GLU A 11 8.46 -5.83 7.21
N ARG A 12 9.18 -5.10 6.35
CA ARG A 12 9.64 -3.74 6.65
C ARG A 12 8.50 -2.72 6.64
N ILE A 13 7.48 -2.95 5.80
CA ILE A 13 6.43 -1.97 5.57
C ILE A 13 5.33 -2.17 6.60
N THR A 14 5.17 -1.17 7.46
CA THR A 14 4.15 -1.16 8.51
C THR A 14 2.81 -0.64 7.99
N VAL A 15 1.71 -1.19 8.48
CA VAL A 15 0.35 -0.68 8.19
C VAL A 15 -0.25 -0.19 9.49
N SER A 16 -0.73 1.05 9.55
CA SER A 16 -1.34 1.58 10.77
C SER A 16 -2.67 0.89 11.07
N GLU A 17 -3.05 0.80 12.35
CA GLU A 17 -4.29 0.13 12.79
C GLU A 17 -5.55 0.77 12.18
N ASP A 18 -5.55 2.09 11.99
CA ASP A 18 -6.63 2.82 11.33
C ASP A 18 -6.78 2.41 9.86
N VAL A 19 -5.66 2.20 9.15
CA VAL A 19 -5.68 1.71 7.77
C VAL A 19 -6.16 0.27 7.71
N VAL A 20 -5.75 -0.58 8.66
CA VAL A 20 -6.27 -1.96 8.76
C VAL A 20 -7.78 -1.93 8.93
N SER A 21 -8.30 -1.12 9.86
CA SER A 21 -9.74 -0.96 10.12
C SER A 21 -10.49 -0.43 8.89
N TYR A 22 -9.92 0.56 8.20
CA TYR A 22 -10.49 1.11 6.97
C TYR A 22 -10.58 0.05 5.86
N VAL A 23 -9.48 -0.66 5.60
CA VAL A 23 -9.40 -1.66 4.53
C VAL A 23 -10.32 -2.85 4.82
N GLU A 24 -10.38 -3.32 6.07
CA GLU A 24 -11.30 -4.39 6.46
C GLU A 24 -12.76 -3.94 6.39
N GLY A 25 -13.08 -2.71 6.81
CA GLY A 25 -14.44 -2.16 6.71
C GLY A 25 -14.91 -1.97 5.26
N ARG A 26 -13.98 -1.75 4.33
CA ARG A 26 -14.25 -1.69 2.88
C ARG A 26 -14.39 -3.06 2.22
N ASP A 27 -14.04 -4.13 2.93
CA ASP A 27 -14.11 -5.52 2.47
C ASP A 27 -13.42 -5.77 1.12
N CYS A 28 -12.37 -5.02 0.79
CA CYS A 28 -11.63 -5.18 -0.46
C CYS A 28 -10.13 -4.92 -0.31
N ASP A 29 -9.37 -5.38 -1.30
CA ASP A 29 -7.93 -5.15 -1.36
C ASP A 29 -7.61 -3.80 -2.02
N PHE A 30 -6.42 -3.26 -1.72
CA PHE A 30 -6.00 -1.95 -2.18
C PHE A 30 -4.63 -1.99 -2.83
N ARG A 31 -4.31 -0.94 -3.60
CA ARG A 31 -3.00 -0.73 -4.19
C ARG A 31 -2.52 0.68 -3.89
N VAL A 32 -1.27 0.79 -3.44
CA VAL A 32 -0.57 2.07 -3.35
C VAL A 32 -0.31 2.58 -4.76
N CYS A 33 -0.82 3.77 -5.05
CA CYS A 33 -0.65 4.50 -6.30
C CYS A 33 -0.04 5.87 -6.03
N THR A 34 0.51 6.53 -7.04
CA THR A 34 1.03 7.90 -6.91
C THR A 34 0.06 8.88 -7.55
N SER A 35 -0.22 9.97 -6.82
CA SER A 35 -0.94 11.14 -7.29
C SER A 35 -0.05 12.38 -7.18
N CYS A 36 -0.49 13.51 -7.76
CA CYS A 36 0.18 14.80 -7.60
C CYS A 36 0.28 15.24 -6.12
N GLY A 37 -0.63 14.75 -5.27
CA GLY A 37 -0.64 15.02 -3.82
C GLY A 37 0.13 14.01 -2.97
N GLY A 38 0.85 13.06 -3.58
CA GLY A 38 1.56 11.99 -2.87
C GLY A 38 0.93 10.59 -3.05
N PRO A 39 1.38 9.60 -2.26
CA PRO A 39 0.88 8.23 -2.35
C PRO A 39 -0.57 8.16 -1.89
N ILE A 40 -1.37 7.36 -2.60
CA ILE A 40 -2.78 7.13 -2.28
C ILE A 40 -3.13 5.64 -2.35
N LEU A 41 -4.10 5.22 -1.55
CA LEU A 41 -4.72 3.89 -1.61
C LEU A 41 -5.91 3.92 -2.56
N LEU A 42 -5.84 3.10 -3.61
CA LEU A 42 -6.96 2.86 -4.52
C LEU A 42 -7.41 1.41 -4.44
N PRO A 43 -8.73 1.12 -4.48
CA PRO A 43 -9.22 -0.25 -4.55
C PRO A 43 -8.65 -0.97 -5.78
N ILE A 44 -8.39 -2.27 -5.68
CA ILE A 44 -7.86 -3.05 -6.82
C ILE A 44 -8.85 -3.12 -8.00
N ALA A 45 -10.13 -2.86 -7.76
CA ALA A 45 -11.14 -2.70 -8.81
C ALA A 45 -10.90 -1.47 -9.69
N VAL A 46 -10.29 -0.42 -9.13
CA VAL A 46 -9.89 0.80 -9.86
C VAL A 46 -8.51 0.61 -10.48
N LYS A 47 -7.56 0.07 -9.73
CA LYS A 47 -6.21 -0.19 -10.20
C LYS A 47 -5.73 -1.57 -9.77
N SER A 48 -5.87 -2.55 -10.67
CA SER A 48 -5.47 -3.94 -10.42
C SER A 48 -3.98 -4.07 -10.08
N PRO A 49 -3.59 -5.03 -9.23
CA PRO A 49 -2.20 -5.29 -8.90
C PRO A 49 -1.41 -5.83 -10.10
N LYS A 50 -0.10 -5.68 -10.08
CA LYS A 50 0.83 -6.36 -10.99
C LYS A 50 1.44 -7.56 -10.28
N TYR A 51 1.86 -8.58 -11.04
CA TYR A 51 2.54 -9.76 -10.51
C TYR A 51 3.85 -9.43 -9.76
N THR A 52 4.47 -8.30 -10.08
CA THR A 52 5.67 -7.78 -9.44
C THR A 52 5.40 -6.96 -8.19
N ASP A 53 4.14 -6.70 -7.85
CA ASP A 53 3.83 -5.88 -6.68
C ASP A 53 4.14 -6.68 -5.40
N VAL A 54 4.77 -6.01 -4.43
CA VAL A 54 4.98 -6.50 -3.07
C VAL A 54 3.63 -6.56 -2.38
N GLN A 55 3.35 -7.67 -1.71
CA GLN A 55 2.10 -7.90 -0.98
C GLN A 55 2.31 -7.64 0.51
N VAL A 56 1.62 -6.65 1.05
CA VAL A 56 1.65 -6.32 2.48
C VAL A 56 0.29 -6.62 3.09
N ARG A 57 0.28 -7.32 4.23
CA ARG A 57 -0.96 -7.70 4.91
C ARG A 57 -1.52 -6.53 5.71
N ALA A 58 -2.83 -6.32 5.58
CA ALA A 58 -3.62 -5.38 6.37
C ALA A 58 -4.84 -6.13 6.92
N GLY A 59 -4.69 -6.75 8.09
CA GLY A 59 -5.68 -7.68 8.62
C GLY A 59 -5.92 -8.86 7.67
N ARG A 60 -7.17 -9.09 7.28
CA ARG A 60 -7.55 -10.14 6.30
C ARG A 60 -7.36 -9.72 4.84
N ARG A 61 -7.02 -8.47 4.59
CA ARG A 61 -6.87 -7.88 3.26
C ARG A 61 -5.41 -7.69 2.88
N THR A 62 -5.18 -7.42 1.60
CA THR A 62 -3.85 -7.20 1.05
C THR A 62 -3.75 -5.81 0.46
N ILE A 63 -2.65 -5.12 0.76
CA ILE A 63 -2.25 -3.89 0.09
C ILE A 63 -1.07 -4.21 -0.83
N TYR A 64 -1.25 -3.92 -2.12
CA TYR A 64 -0.25 -4.14 -3.16
C TYR A 64 0.58 -2.88 -3.39
N ILE A 65 1.89 -3.04 -3.49
CA ILE A 65 2.84 -1.94 -3.64
C ILE A 65 3.76 -2.26 -4.80
N SER A 66 3.96 -1.34 -5.74
CA SER A 66 4.94 -1.54 -6.81
C SER A 66 6.32 -1.89 -6.22
N MET A 67 7.02 -2.89 -6.75
CA MET A 67 8.40 -3.21 -6.33
C MET A 67 9.37 -2.01 -6.44
N TYR A 68 9.04 -1.02 -7.28
CA TYR A 68 9.81 0.22 -7.38
C TYR A 68 9.49 1.23 -6.28
N GLN A 69 8.30 1.17 -5.70
CA GLN A 69 7.86 2.05 -4.60
C GLN A 69 8.18 1.46 -3.24
N ALA A 70 8.08 0.14 -3.07
CA ALA A 70 8.27 -0.55 -1.80
C ALA A 70 9.58 -0.17 -1.05
N PRO A 71 10.74 0.01 -1.71
CA PRO A 71 11.96 0.44 -1.01
C PRO A 71 11.86 1.81 -0.33
N TYR A 72 10.95 2.67 -0.78
CA TYR A 72 10.79 4.06 -0.33
C TYR A 72 9.59 4.25 0.60
N LEU A 73 8.93 3.15 1.00
CA LEU A 73 7.76 3.19 1.87
C LEU A 73 8.11 2.50 3.19
N ASP A 74 7.90 3.20 4.31
CA ASP A 74 8.10 2.65 5.65
C ASP A 74 6.76 2.33 6.34
N THR A 75 5.76 3.18 6.12
CA THR A 75 4.44 3.08 6.77
C THR A 75 3.33 3.43 5.77
N ILE A 76 2.25 2.66 5.83
CA ILE A 76 0.98 2.96 5.17
C ILE A 76 0.03 3.51 6.24
N GLY A 77 -0.17 4.82 6.22
CA GLY A 77 -1.03 5.54 7.16
C GLY A 77 -2.28 6.12 6.49
N MET A 78 -3.15 6.71 7.32
CA MET A 78 -4.41 7.28 6.85
C MET A 78 -4.21 8.44 5.89
N GLU A 79 -3.07 9.14 5.89
CA GLU A 79 -2.76 10.18 4.90
C GLU A 79 -2.84 9.68 3.45
N MET A 80 -2.64 8.37 3.23
CA MET A 80 -2.79 7.75 1.90
C MET A 80 -4.23 7.43 1.54
N VAL A 81 -5.19 7.46 2.49
CA VAL A 81 -6.61 7.34 2.17
C VAL A 81 -7.11 8.69 1.62
N PRO A 82 -7.53 8.74 0.35
CA PRO A 82 -8.03 9.98 -0.24
C PRO A 82 -9.18 10.59 0.56
N SER A 83 -9.20 11.91 0.72
CA SER A 83 -10.17 12.62 1.56
C SER A 83 -11.62 12.34 1.19
N TYR A 84 -11.92 12.20 -0.09
CA TYR A 84 -13.25 11.86 -0.63
C TYR A 84 -13.69 10.40 -0.35
N TYR A 85 -12.86 9.59 0.31
CA TYR A 85 -13.21 8.26 0.79
C TYR A 85 -13.33 8.17 2.32
N ARG A 86 -13.13 9.29 3.04
CA ARG A 86 -13.17 9.36 4.51
C ARG A 86 -14.54 9.78 5.07
N GLU A 87 -15.59 9.69 4.27
CA GLU A 87 -16.97 10.04 4.61
C GLU A 87 -17.79 8.79 4.99
#